data_AF-A0A434PGR4-F1
#
_entry.id   AF-A0A434PGR4-F1
#
_cell.length_a   1.000
_cell.length_b   1.000
_cell.length_c   1.000
_cell.angle_alpha   90.00
_cell.angle_beta   90.00
_cell.angle_gamma   90.00
#
_symmetry.space_group_name_H-M   'P 1'
#
loop_
_entity.id
_entity.type
_entity.pdbx_description
1 polymer ?
#
loop_
_entity_poly.entity_id
_entity_poly.type
_entity_poly.pdbx_seq_one_letter_code
_entity_poly.pdbx_strand_id
1 'polypeptide(L)'
;MVQHAPWRLCRPARSTRLAHDEPLANPKTRGKRSAGARLFAWFSSPIRAEPEAVRARLLDTTFDRKFAVLFGSISVLVLAVSAAVVTGDRWPYAWIAADLVLFAARFLLMRECERARKRGGTGPLAGLMAAGGPWSVIFGLGCYGCVISGNVALAVLAALNVAGVVGVVSSRNAATPRYAIFVMLAVSLPFLVGALFSPAPGMSIVGFQVPFYVAGVIIVLLQNHAINVRMIRAELDNRDLAIKDALT
;
A
#
# COMPACT_ATOMS: atom_id res chain seq x y z
N MET A 1 -25.36 -26.41 -59.34
CA MET A 1 -24.15 -25.55 -59.36
C MET A 1 -23.75 -25.24 -57.93
N VAL A 2 -22.82 -26.01 -57.35
CA VAL A 2 -22.10 -25.62 -56.13
C VAL A 2 -20.66 -26.10 -56.36
N GLN A 3 -19.74 -25.14 -56.41
CA GLN A 3 -18.35 -25.32 -56.81
C GLN A 3 -17.53 -25.90 -55.66
N HIS A 4 -16.80 -26.98 -55.93
CA HIS A 4 -15.73 -27.51 -55.08
C HIS A 4 -14.47 -26.63 -55.26
N ALA A 5 -13.97 -26.05 -54.17
CA ALA A 5 -12.70 -25.35 -54.13
C ALA A 5 -11.57 -26.31 -53.71
N PRO A 6 -10.42 -26.34 -54.41
CA PRO A 6 -9.32 -27.23 -54.08
C PRO A 6 -8.35 -26.64 -53.03
N TRP A 7 -8.17 -27.42 -51.97
CA TRP A 7 -7.17 -27.39 -50.90
C TRP A 7 -5.76 -27.25 -51.49
N ARG A 8 -5.13 -26.08 -51.30
CA ARG A 8 -3.72 -25.84 -51.62
C ARG A 8 -2.83 -26.31 -50.46
N LEU A 9 -1.98 -27.28 -50.77
CA LEU A 9 -0.85 -27.75 -49.97
C LEU A 9 0.12 -26.60 -49.64
N CYS A 10 0.14 -26.14 -48.38
CA CYS A 10 1.25 -25.34 -47.86
C CYS A 10 2.33 -26.28 -47.31
N ARG A 11 3.51 -26.22 -47.94
CA ARG A 11 4.72 -26.99 -47.60
C ARG A 11 5.21 -26.67 -46.17
N PRO A 12 5.85 -27.63 -45.47
CA PRO A 12 6.42 -27.39 -44.15
C PRO A 12 7.67 -26.49 -44.27
N ALA A 13 7.67 -25.37 -43.54
CA ALA A 13 8.83 -24.52 -43.39
C ALA A 13 9.84 -25.20 -42.45
N ARG A 14 10.86 -25.79 -43.10
CA ARG A 14 12.25 -26.01 -42.70
C ARG A 14 12.58 -25.66 -41.23
N SER A 15 12.95 -26.66 -40.45
CA SER A 15 13.51 -26.52 -39.10
C SER A 15 14.83 -25.76 -39.13
N THR A 16 14.80 -24.50 -38.73
CA THR A 16 16.00 -23.77 -38.31
C THR A 16 16.37 -24.21 -36.91
N ARG A 17 17.32 -25.15 -36.85
CA ARG A 17 18.20 -25.38 -35.70
C ARG A 17 18.85 -24.03 -35.37
N LEU A 18 18.29 -23.29 -34.41
CA LEU A 18 18.94 -22.10 -33.87
C LEU A 18 19.95 -22.56 -32.82
N ALA A 19 21.19 -22.22 -33.10
CA ALA A 19 22.36 -22.55 -32.36
C ALA A 19 22.23 -22.12 -30.89
N HIS A 20 22.75 -23.01 -30.03
CA HIS A 20 23.34 -22.66 -28.76
C HIS A 20 24.22 -21.40 -28.90
N ASP A 21 24.24 -20.61 -27.82
CA ASP A 21 25.15 -19.49 -27.53
C ASP A 21 24.64 -18.08 -27.87
N GLU A 22 23.57 -17.64 -27.17
CA GLU A 22 23.42 -16.22 -26.86
C GLU A 22 24.39 -15.83 -25.73
N PRO A 23 25.23 -14.79 -25.91
CA PRO A 23 26.16 -14.36 -24.89
C PRO A 23 25.42 -13.72 -23.72
N LEU A 24 25.76 -14.18 -22.50
CA LEU A 24 25.38 -13.60 -21.22
C LEU A 24 25.38 -12.07 -21.28
N ALA A 25 24.19 -11.47 -21.17
CA ALA A 25 24.01 -10.03 -21.12
C ALA A 25 24.98 -9.40 -20.10
N ASN A 26 25.87 -8.55 -20.62
CA ASN A 26 26.85 -7.77 -19.90
C ASN A 26 26.21 -6.98 -18.73
N PRO A 27 26.65 -7.15 -17.46
CA PRO A 27 26.02 -6.53 -16.29
C PRO A 27 26.30 -5.02 -16.13
N LYS A 28 26.71 -4.31 -17.20
CA LYS A 28 27.20 -2.92 -17.13
C LYS A 28 26.25 -1.90 -17.78
N THR A 29 25.00 -1.84 -17.33
CA THR A 29 24.16 -0.63 -17.46
C THR A 29 23.31 -0.40 -16.20
N ARG A 30 23.95 -0.51 -15.02
CA ARG A 30 23.33 -0.10 -13.76
C ARG A 30 23.36 1.42 -13.65
N GLY A 31 22.48 2.10 -14.38
CA GLY A 31 22.27 3.55 -14.26
C GLY A 31 22.12 3.93 -12.79
N LYS A 32 22.78 5.01 -12.36
CA LYS A 32 22.74 5.53 -10.99
C LYS A 32 21.28 5.82 -10.59
N ARG A 33 20.57 4.82 -10.04
CA ARG A 33 19.26 5.02 -9.41
C ARG A 33 19.46 5.99 -8.25
N SER A 34 18.74 7.11 -8.25
CA SER A 34 18.79 8.10 -7.18
C SER A 34 18.56 7.45 -5.82
N ALA A 35 19.13 8.01 -4.75
CA ALA A 35 18.97 7.45 -3.40
C ALA A 35 17.49 7.25 -3.03
N GLY A 36 16.61 8.17 -3.47
CA GLY A 36 15.15 8.06 -3.34
C GLY A 36 14.56 6.87 -4.12
N ALA A 37 15.02 6.61 -5.35
CA ALA A 37 14.58 5.46 -6.13
C ALA A 37 15.04 4.12 -5.51
N ARG A 38 16.21 4.08 -4.86
CA ARG A 38 16.66 2.89 -4.11
C ARG A 38 15.88 2.68 -2.82
N LEU A 39 15.59 3.76 -2.09
CA LEU A 39 14.81 3.70 -0.85
C LEU A 39 13.38 3.26 -1.16
N PHE A 40 12.77 3.83 -2.20
CA PHE A 40 11.48 3.42 -2.71
C PHE A 40 11.48 1.96 -3.19
N ALA A 41 12.49 1.53 -3.95
CA ALA A 41 12.63 0.14 -4.35
C ALA A 41 12.73 -0.78 -3.13
N TRP A 42 13.52 -0.44 -2.11
CA TRP A 42 13.65 -1.24 -0.90
C TRP A 42 12.37 -1.32 -0.06
N PHE A 43 11.60 -0.24 0.00
CA PHE A 43 10.32 -0.14 0.71
C PHE A 43 9.17 -0.86 -0.01
N SER A 44 9.19 -0.82 -1.34
CA SER A 44 8.19 -1.45 -2.23
C SER A 44 8.53 -2.89 -2.59
N SER A 45 9.77 -3.33 -2.35
CA SER A 45 10.20 -4.69 -2.63
C SER A 45 9.47 -5.69 -1.72
N PRO A 46 8.88 -6.75 -2.30
CA PRO A 46 8.36 -7.87 -1.51
C PRO A 46 9.48 -8.52 -0.67
N ILE A 47 9.12 -9.16 0.44
CA ILE A 47 10.06 -9.80 1.38
C ILE A 47 10.85 -10.93 0.70
N ARG A 48 10.32 -11.50 -0.38
CA ARG A 48 11.00 -12.42 -1.31
C ARG A 48 10.92 -11.87 -2.74
N ALA A 49 11.91 -12.19 -3.58
CA ALA A 49 11.96 -11.75 -4.97
C ALA A 49 10.84 -12.44 -5.78
N GLU A 50 9.70 -11.78 -5.92
CA GLU A 50 8.55 -12.28 -6.70
C GLU A 50 8.67 -11.83 -8.18
N PRO A 51 8.22 -12.65 -9.15
CA PRO A 51 8.20 -12.30 -10.57
C PRO A 51 7.42 -11.00 -10.84
N GLU A 52 7.86 -10.17 -11.79
CA GLU A 52 7.27 -8.84 -12.04
C GLU A 52 5.77 -8.87 -12.38
N ALA A 53 5.29 -9.96 -12.98
CA ALA A 53 3.88 -10.20 -13.28
C ALA A 53 3.00 -10.31 -12.01
N VAL A 54 3.54 -10.93 -10.95
CA VAL A 54 2.87 -11.05 -9.63
C VAL A 54 2.75 -9.67 -8.98
N ARG A 55 3.83 -8.88 -9.05
CA ARG A 55 3.88 -7.51 -8.53
C ARG A 55 2.88 -6.59 -9.25
N ALA A 56 2.77 -6.68 -10.57
CA ALA A 56 1.84 -5.86 -11.35
C ALA A 56 0.38 -6.15 -11.00
N ARG A 57 0.02 -7.43 -10.77
CA ARG A 57 -1.35 -7.84 -10.46
C ARG A 57 -1.79 -7.54 -9.02
N LEU A 58 -0.88 -7.64 -8.05
CA LEU A 58 -1.10 -7.18 -6.66
C LEU A 58 -1.47 -5.70 -6.59
N LEU A 59 -0.83 -4.90 -7.45
CA LEU A 59 -1.11 -3.48 -7.51
C LEU A 59 -2.47 -3.21 -8.13
N ASP A 60 -2.91 -4.01 -9.10
CA ASP A 60 -4.17 -3.81 -9.83
C ASP A 60 -5.42 -4.11 -8.98
N THR A 61 -5.38 -5.14 -8.11
CA THR A 61 -6.51 -5.48 -7.20
C THR A 61 -6.73 -4.48 -6.08
N THR A 62 -5.76 -3.61 -5.80
CA THR A 62 -5.93 -2.67 -4.69
C THR A 62 -6.77 -1.44 -5.06
N PHE A 63 -7.27 -1.30 -6.30
CA PHE A 63 -7.74 -0.01 -6.82
C PHE A 63 -9.21 0.39 -6.60
N ASP A 64 -9.95 -0.26 -5.72
CA ASP A 64 -11.29 0.20 -5.29
C ASP A 64 -11.24 1.34 -4.23
N ARG A 65 -10.23 2.21 -4.37
CA ARG A 65 -9.57 2.97 -3.28
C ARG A 65 -10.22 4.30 -2.89
N LYS A 66 -11.01 4.93 -3.76
CA LYS A 66 -11.42 6.34 -3.58
C LYS A 66 -12.31 6.53 -2.36
N PHE A 67 -13.36 5.72 -2.24
CA PHE A 67 -14.31 5.85 -1.14
C PHE A 67 -13.63 5.62 0.19
N ALA A 68 -12.78 4.60 0.29
CA ALA A 68 -12.15 4.34 1.56
C ALA A 68 -11.05 5.36 1.94
N VAL A 69 -10.41 6.00 0.97
CA VAL A 69 -9.51 7.14 1.24
C VAL A 69 -10.33 8.35 1.68
N LEU A 70 -11.45 8.61 1.02
CA LEU A 70 -12.37 9.70 1.37
C LEU A 70 -12.94 9.53 2.79
N PHE A 71 -13.52 8.36 3.09
CA PHE A 71 -14.05 8.05 4.42
C PHE A 71 -12.96 8.06 5.49
N GLY A 72 -11.75 7.56 5.16
CA GLY A 72 -10.59 7.68 6.04
C GLY A 72 -10.26 9.13 6.37
N SER A 73 -10.14 9.99 5.36
CA SER A 73 -9.87 11.42 5.54
C SER A 73 -10.98 12.14 6.28
N ILE A 74 -12.26 11.81 6.03
CA ILE A 74 -13.38 12.36 6.80
C ILE A 74 -13.26 11.98 8.28
N SER A 75 -12.94 10.73 8.59
CA SER A 75 -12.75 10.26 9.98
C SER A 75 -11.63 11.03 10.70
N VAL A 76 -10.49 11.25 10.02
CA VAL A 76 -9.37 12.04 10.57
C VAL A 76 -9.76 13.51 10.75
N LEU A 77 -10.47 14.09 9.78
CA LEU A 77 -10.94 15.47 9.86
C LEU A 77 -11.91 15.67 11.03
N VAL A 78 -12.84 14.73 11.25
CA VAL A 78 -13.74 14.75 12.40
C VAL A 78 -12.95 14.76 13.70
N LEU A 79 -11.95 13.86 13.85
CA LEU A 79 -11.07 13.85 15.03
C LEU A 79 -10.33 15.19 15.21
N ALA A 80 -9.75 15.73 14.14
CA ALA A 80 -8.99 16.97 14.20
C ALA A 80 -9.87 18.19 14.54
N VAL A 81 -11.09 18.27 13.99
CA VAL A 81 -12.07 19.30 14.33
C VAL A 81 -12.56 19.14 15.76
N SER A 82 -12.86 17.91 16.21
CA SER A 82 -13.19 17.65 17.61
C SER A 82 -12.07 18.09 18.55
N ALA A 83 -10.81 17.83 18.19
CA ALA A 83 -9.66 18.31 18.96
C ALA A 83 -9.61 19.85 19.01
N ALA A 84 -9.85 20.54 17.89
CA ALA A 84 -9.90 22.01 17.85
C ALA A 84 -10.98 22.58 18.78
N VAL A 85 -12.19 22.02 18.73
CA VAL A 85 -13.34 22.48 19.52
C VAL A 85 -13.14 22.20 21.01
N VAL A 86 -12.63 21.01 21.35
CA VAL A 86 -12.50 20.58 22.75
C VAL A 86 -11.30 21.21 23.46
N THR A 87 -10.17 21.38 22.76
CA THR A 87 -8.94 21.92 23.37
C THR A 87 -8.88 23.44 23.31
N GLY A 88 -9.49 24.07 22.29
CA GLY A 88 -9.34 25.50 22.02
C GLY A 88 -7.93 25.92 21.57
N ASP A 89 -7.04 24.95 21.34
CA ASP A 89 -5.64 25.22 21.00
C ASP A 89 -5.42 25.49 19.51
N ARG A 90 -4.23 25.99 19.19
CA ARG A 90 -3.82 26.36 17.82
C ARG A 90 -3.36 25.17 16.98
N TRP A 91 -2.82 24.13 17.64
CA TRP A 91 -2.19 22.99 16.96
C TRP A 91 -3.17 22.16 16.10
N PRO A 92 -4.46 21.96 16.46
CA PRO A 92 -5.38 21.19 15.63
C PRO A 92 -5.66 21.87 14.29
N TYR A 93 -5.66 23.21 14.23
CA TYR A 93 -5.84 23.94 12.97
C TYR A 93 -4.68 23.70 12.00
N ALA A 94 -3.45 23.66 12.51
CA ALA A 94 -2.28 23.30 11.70
C ALA A 94 -2.37 21.85 11.20
N TRP A 95 -2.88 20.94 12.05
CA TRP A 95 -3.12 19.55 11.67
C TRP A 95 -4.21 19.42 10.59
N ILE A 96 -5.34 20.11 10.72
CA ILE A 96 -6.41 20.15 9.72
C ILE A 96 -5.88 20.64 8.37
N ALA A 97 -5.13 21.75 8.37
CA ALA A 97 -4.54 22.29 7.15
C ALA A 97 -3.57 21.29 6.49
N ALA A 98 -2.71 20.65 7.27
CA ALA A 98 -1.78 19.65 6.78
C ALA A 98 -2.52 18.41 6.21
N ASP A 99 -3.57 17.93 6.87
CA ASP A 99 -4.35 16.78 6.41
C ASP A 99 -5.10 17.10 5.11
N LEU A 100 -5.69 18.30 4.99
CA LEU A 100 -6.35 18.76 3.76
C LEU A 100 -5.38 18.87 2.57
N VAL A 101 -4.18 19.43 2.79
CA VAL A 101 -3.15 19.53 1.75
C VAL A 101 -2.70 18.13 1.29
N LEU A 102 -2.47 17.22 2.23
CA LEU A 102 -2.08 15.84 1.92
C LEU A 102 -3.21 15.04 1.26
N PHE A 103 -4.45 15.24 1.69
CA PHE A 103 -5.62 14.65 1.07
C PHE A 103 -5.76 15.12 -0.38
N ALA A 104 -5.67 16.42 -0.64
CA ALA A 104 -5.70 16.97 -1.99
C ALA A 104 -4.57 16.38 -2.85
N ALA A 105 -3.34 16.34 -2.33
CA ALA A 105 -2.20 15.76 -3.03
C ALA A 105 -2.43 14.27 -3.36
N ARG A 106 -2.90 13.47 -2.40
CA ARG A 106 -3.20 12.04 -2.61
C ARG A 106 -4.36 11.84 -3.59
N PHE A 107 -5.38 12.68 -3.53
CA PHE A 107 -6.53 12.63 -4.44
C PHE A 107 -6.11 12.94 -5.88
N LEU A 108 -5.29 13.97 -6.09
CA LEU A 108 -4.73 14.30 -7.40
C LEU A 108 -3.84 13.16 -7.93
N LEU A 109 -2.93 12.62 -7.10
CA LEU A 109 -2.10 11.48 -7.49
C LEU A 109 -2.93 10.24 -7.86
N MET A 110 -4.04 9.97 -7.16
CA MET A 110 -4.97 8.90 -7.52
C MET A 110 -5.63 9.15 -8.88
N ARG A 111 -6.06 10.38 -9.14
CA ARG A 111 -6.66 10.77 -10.42
C ARG A 111 -5.67 10.63 -11.58
N GLU A 112 -4.41 11.01 -11.37
CA GLU A 112 -3.34 10.85 -12.36
C GLU A 112 -3.01 9.37 -12.60
N CYS A 113 -3.01 8.52 -11.56
CA CYS A 113 -2.85 7.08 -11.72
C CYS A 113 -3.97 6.47 -12.59
N GLU A 114 -5.22 6.90 -12.39
CA GLU A 114 -6.34 6.44 -13.21
C GLU A 114 -6.24 6.92 -14.66
N ARG A 115 -5.87 8.18 -14.87
CA ARG A 115 -5.66 8.73 -16.21
C ARG A 115 -4.54 7.98 -16.95
N ALA A 116 -3.44 7.67 -16.27
CA ALA A 116 -2.35 6.88 -16.84
C ALA A 116 -2.82 5.46 -17.20
N ARG A 117 -3.61 4.80 -16.34
CA ARG A 117 -4.18 3.47 -16.62
C ARG A 117 -5.15 3.47 -17.80
N LYS A 118 -6.03 4.47 -17.91
CA LYS A 118 -6.91 4.62 -19.08
C LYS A 118 -6.13 4.77 -20.39
N ARG A 119 -4.87 5.17 -20.32
CA ARG A 119 -3.94 5.30 -21.46
C ARG A 119 -3.00 4.09 -21.60
N GLY A 120 -3.22 3.01 -20.85
CA GLY A 120 -2.38 1.80 -20.89
C GLY A 120 -1.01 1.93 -20.21
N GLY A 121 -0.77 3.00 -19.44
CA GLY A 121 0.50 3.25 -18.76
C GLY A 121 0.51 2.88 -17.27
N THR A 122 1.71 2.84 -16.68
CA THR A 122 1.90 2.65 -15.23
C THR A 122 1.71 3.98 -14.49
N GLY A 123 0.77 4.04 -13.55
CA GLY A 123 0.52 5.24 -12.73
C GLY A 123 1.65 5.52 -11.73
N PRO A 124 1.79 6.76 -11.20
CA PRO A 124 2.82 7.17 -10.25
C PRO A 124 2.62 6.59 -8.84
N LEU A 125 2.65 5.26 -8.73
CA LEU A 125 2.47 4.53 -7.46
C LEU A 125 3.49 4.95 -6.40
N ALA A 126 4.70 5.29 -6.85
CA ALA A 126 5.76 5.81 -6.00
C ALA A 126 5.41 7.12 -5.31
N GLY A 127 4.72 8.03 -6.03
CA GLY A 127 4.23 9.27 -5.46
C GLY A 127 3.18 9.03 -4.39
N LEU A 128 2.31 8.03 -4.58
CA LEU A 128 1.26 7.69 -3.62
C LEU A 128 1.81 7.14 -2.29
N MET A 129 2.85 6.31 -2.37
CA MET A 129 3.56 5.79 -1.19
C MET A 129 4.40 6.90 -0.52
N ALA A 130 5.07 7.75 -1.32
CA ALA A 130 5.82 8.88 -0.81
C ALA A 130 4.94 9.90 -0.08
N ALA A 131 3.71 10.14 -0.55
CA ALA A 131 2.75 11.01 0.14
C ALA A 131 2.15 10.37 1.39
N GLY A 132 2.02 9.05 1.43
CA GLY A 132 1.45 8.35 2.57
C GLY A 132 2.37 8.31 3.80
N GLY A 133 3.69 8.32 3.63
CA GLY A 133 4.64 8.33 4.74
C GLY A 133 4.54 9.59 5.63
N PRO A 134 4.69 10.80 5.08
CA PRO A 134 4.51 12.06 5.80
C PRO A 134 3.12 12.16 6.44
N TRP A 135 2.09 11.70 5.74
CA TRP A 135 0.73 11.66 6.29
C TRP A 135 0.65 10.80 7.55
N SER A 136 1.27 9.61 7.56
CA SER A 136 1.27 8.74 8.74
C SER A 136 1.94 9.39 9.96
N VAL A 137 3.01 10.16 9.73
CA VAL A 137 3.70 10.90 10.81
C VAL A 137 2.81 12.03 11.34
N ILE A 138 2.23 12.84 10.46
CA ILE A 138 1.34 13.95 10.85
C ILE A 138 0.10 13.43 11.58
N PHE A 139 -0.51 12.37 11.08
CA PHE A 139 -1.63 11.71 11.73
C PHE A 139 -1.25 11.21 13.13
N GLY A 140 -0.10 10.51 13.25
CA GLY A 140 0.39 10.05 14.55
C GLY A 140 0.60 11.20 15.54
N LEU A 141 1.22 12.30 15.10
CA LEU A 141 1.40 13.49 15.93
C LEU A 141 0.08 14.13 16.36
N GLY A 142 -0.93 14.16 15.48
CA GLY A 142 -2.28 14.60 15.83
C GLY A 142 -2.92 13.72 16.90
N CYS A 143 -2.81 12.40 16.76
CA CYS A 143 -3.26 11.44 17.77
C CYS A 143 -2.51 11.60 19.10
N TYR A 144 -1.21 11.86 19.07
CA TYR A 144 -0.43 12.20 20.27
C TYR A 144 -1.01 13.46 20.96
N GLY A 145 -1.28 14.52 20.20
CA GLY A 145 -1.91 15.75 20.70
C GLY A 145 -3.28 15.49 21.34
N CYS A 146 -4.10 14.64 20.72
CA CYS A 146 -5.39 14.23 21.28
C CYS A 146 -5.24 13.52 22.63
N VAL A 147 -4.26 12.61 22.76
CA VAL A 147 -4.10 11.82 23.98
C VAL A 147 -3.44 12.62 25.11
N ILE A 148 -2.44 13.46 24.79
CA ILE A 148 -1.74 14.27 25.80
C ILE A 148 -2.62 15.39 26.35
N SER A 149 -3.68 15.79 25.62
CA SER A 149 -4.67 16.77 26.09
C SER A 149 -5.38 16.34 27.38
N GLY A 150 -5.30 15.07 27.77
CA GLY A 150 -5.98 14.53 28.95
C GLY A 150 -7.47 14.29 28.76
N ASN A 151 -8.04 14.64 27.60
CA ASN A 151 -9.44 14.40 27.32
C ASN A 151 -9.67 12.95 26.86
N VAL A 152 -10.41 12.19 27.67
CA VAL A 152 -10.69 10.77 27.40
C VAL A 152 -11.43 10.56 26.08
N ALA A 153 -12.38 11.42 25.72
CA ALA A 153 -13.11 11.29 24.46
C ALA A 153 -12.19 11.45 23.23
N LEU A 154 -11.28 12.43 23.28
CA LEU A 154 -10.27 12.60 22.23
C LEU A 154 -9.30 11.42 22.17
N ALA A 155 -8.88 10.89 23.32
CA ALA A 155 -8.01 9.71 23.38
C ALA A 155 -8.69 8.47 22.77
N VAL A 156 -9.97 8.24 23.05
CA VAL A 156 -10.75 7.14 22.47
C VAL A 156 -10.94 7.32 20.97
N LEU A 157 -11.29 8.51 20.51
CA LEU A 157 -11.42 8.80 19.07
C LEU A 157 -10.08 8.64 18.34
N ALA A 158 -8.97 9.04 18.95
CA ALA A 158 -7.64 8.80 18.43
C ALA A 158 -7.31 7.30 18.35
N ALA A 159 -7.62 6.53 19.40
CA ALA A 159 -7.44 5.08 19.42
C ALA A 159 -8.24 4.38 18.31
N LEU A 160 -9.51 4.77 18.12
CA LEU A 160 -10.38 4.26 17.05
C LEU A 160 -9.80 4.55 15.67
N ASN A 161 -9.31 5.77 15.43
CA ASN A 161 -8.71 6.12 14.14
C ASN A 161 -7.40 5.36 13.90
N VAL A 162 -6.52 5.25 14.91
CA VAL A 162 -5.28 4.46 14.82
C VAL A 162 -5.59 3.00 14.49
N ALA A 163 -6.52 2.38 15.22
CA ALA A 163 -6.91 1.00 15.00
C ALA A 163 -7.52 0.78 13.60
N GLY A 164 -8.38 1.71 13.16
CA GLY A 164 -8.96 1.69 11.82
C GLY A 164 -7.91 1.77 10.73
N VAL A 165 -6.95 2.70 10.85
CA VAL A 165 -5.85 2.85 9.88
C VAL A 165 -4.97 1.60 9.85
N VAL A 166 -4.54 1.10 11.00
CA VAL A 166 -3.70 -0.10 11.11
C VAL A 166 -4.39 -1.34 10.52
N GLY A 167 -5.69 -1.52 10.79
CA GLY A 167 -6.50 -2.59 10.20
C GLY A 167 -6.65 -2.48 8.69
N VAL A 168 -6.90 -1.27 8.15
CA VAL A 168 -7.00 -1.07 6.70
C VAL A 168 -5.65 -1.32 6.01
N VAL A 169 -4.55 -0.87 6.62
CA VAL A 169 -3.20 -1.02 6.10
C VAL A 169 -2.78 -2.50 6.06
N SER A 170 -3.19 -3.31 7.04
CA SER A 170 -2.83 -4.75 7.08
C SER A 170 -3.41 -5.54 5.92
N SER A 171 -4.59 -5.17 5.43
CA SER A 171 -5.22 -5.82 4.27
C SER A 171 -4.74 -5.22 2.95
N ARG A 172 -4.72 -3.89 2.83
CA ARG A 172 -4.50 -3.23 1.53
C ARG A 172 -3.03 -3.13 1.13
N ASN A 173 -2.14 -3.06 2.11
CA ASN A 173 -0.72 -2.91 1.84
C ASN A 173 0.01 -4.25 2.01
N ALA A 174 -0.73 -5.36 2.01
CA ALA A 174 -0.17 -6.71 2.00
C ALA A 174 0.78 -6.93 0.82
N ALA A 175 0.62 -6.23 -0.32
CA ALA A 175 1.57 -6.27 -1.43
C ALA A 175 2.96 -5.67 -1.08
N THR A 176 3.02 -4.77 -0.10
CA THR A 176 4.21 -4.00 0.29
C THR A 176 4.38 -4.03 1.82
N PRO A 177 4.73 -5.19 2.41
CA PRO A 177 4.69 -5.38 3.86
C PRO A 177 5.65 -4.45 4.62
N ARG A 178 6.83 -4.14 4.08
CA ARG A 178 7.77 -3.19 4.70
C ARG A 178 7.17 -1.79 4.82
N TYR A 179 6.52 -1.31 3.75
CA TYR A 179 5.82 -0.03 3.77
C TYR A 179 4.67 -0.01 4.77
N ALA A 180 3.88 -1.08 4.79
CA ALA A 180 2.77 -1.23 5.71
C ALA A 180 3.23 -1.19 7.17
N ILE A 181 4.30 -1.92 7.52
CA ILE A 181 4.88 -1.90 8.88
C ILE A 181 5.33 -0.48 9.26
N PHE A 182 6.02 0.22 8.37
CA PHE A 182 6.42 1.60 8.63
C PHE A 182 5.22 2.50 8.92
N VAL A 183 4.17 2.42 8.09
CA VAL A 183 2.94 3.20 8.29
C VAL A 183 2.30 2.86 9.65
N MET A 184 2.16 1.58 9.96
CA MET A 184 1.60 1.12 11.25
C MET A 184 2.39 1.65 12.44
N LEU A 185 3.72 1.65 12.38
CA LEU A 185 4.57 2.18 13.44
C LEU A 185 4.52 3.70 13.51
N ALA A 186 4.54 4.40 12.36
CA ALA A 186 4.50 5.86 12.31
C ALA A 186 3.20 6.43 12.90
N VAL A 187 2.07 5.73 12.74
CA VAL A 187 0.80 6.15 13.36
C VAL A 187 0.69 5.71 14.82
N SER A 188 1.21 4.53 15.17
CA SER A 188 0.99 3.94 16.50
C SER A 188 2.01 4.39 17.55
N LEU A 189 3.26 4.66 17.18
CA LEU A 189 4.31 5.04 18.13
C LEU A 189 4.02 6.39 18.81
N PRO A 190 3.61 7.46 18.10
CA PRO A 190 3.24 8.70 18.77
C PRO A 190 2.02 8.53 19.68
N PHE A 191 1.03 7.75 19.27
CA PHE A 191 -0.13 7.42 20.12
C PHE A 191 0.28 6.66 21.38
N LEU A 192 1.15 5.65 21.25
CA LEU A 192 1.73 4.89 22.35
C LEU A 192 2.42 5.81 23.36
N VAL A 193 3.30 6.68 22.88
CA VAL A 193 4.01 7.65 23.72
C VAL A 193 3.00 8.57 24.40
N GLY A 194 2.03 9.10 23.66
CA GLY A 194 0.96 9.92 24.21
C GLY A 194 0.18 9.21 25.32
N ALA A 195 -0.16 7.94 25.12
CA ALA A 195 -0.91 7.13 26.09
C ALA A 195 -0.13 6.88 27.38
N LEU A 196 1.18 6.59 27.28
CA LEU A 196 2.05 6.35 28.44
C LEU A 196 2.25 7.62 29.28
N PHE A 197 2.31 8.79 28.65
CA PHE A 197 2.52 10.07 29.33
C PHE A 197 1.24 10.90 29.51
N SER A 198 0.07 10.33 29.19
CA SER A 198 -1.19 11.06 29.27
C SER A 198 -1.55 11.36 30.74
N PRO A 199 -2.03 12.58 31.04
CA PRO A 199 -2.58 12.89 32.36
C PRO A 199 -3.95 12.23 32.61
N ALA A 200 -4.56 11.60 31.60
CA ALA A 200 -5.85 10.93 31.74
C ALA A 200 -5.74 9.64 32.57
N PRO A 201 -6.66 9.40 33.53
CA PRO A 201 -6.64 8.21 34.36
C PRO A 201 -6.70 6.91 33.53
N GLY A 202 -5.77 5.98 33.79
CA GLY A 202 -5.77 4.65 33.18
C GLY A 202 -5.21 4.56 31.75
N MET A 203 -4.81 5.68 31.12
CA MET A 203 -4.27 5.65 29.75
C MET A 203 -2.92 4.93 29.62
N SER A 204 -2.16 4.82 30.71
CA SER A 204 -0.93 4.03 30.74
C SER A 204 -1.16 2.55 30.44
N ILE A 205 -2.29 1.98 30.89
CA ILE A 205 -2.69 0.59 30.59
C ILE A 205 -2.91 0.42 29.09
N VAL A 206 -3.58 1.39 28.45
CA VAL A 206 -3.76 1.42 27.00
C VAL A 206 -2.40 1.50 26.30
N GLY A 207 -1.50 2.36 26.80
CA GLY A 207 -0.12 2.45 26.33
C GLY A 207 0.58 1.09 26.34
N PHE A 208 0.50 0.33 27.42
CA PHE A 208 1.09 -1.02 27.49
C PHE A 208 0.44 -2.04 26.54
N GLN A 209 -0.84 -1.89 26.21
CA GLN A 209 -1.55 -2.80 25.30
C GLN A 209 -1.22 -2.54 23.82
N VAL A 210 -0.94 -1.30 23.42
CA VAL A 210 -0.72 -0.89 22.02
C VAL A 210 0.38 -1.72 21.32
N PRO A 211 1.57 -1.99 21.91
CA PRO A 211 2.59 -2.79 21.27
C PRO A 211 2.13 -4.20 20.90
N PHE A 212 1.35 -4.86 21.78
CA PHE A 212 0.79 -6.19 21.52
C PHE A 212 -0.24 -6.15 20.40
N TYR A 213 -1.10 -5.13 20.41
CA TYR A 213 -2.06 -4.90 19.33
C TYR A 213 -1.35 -4.71 17.97
N VAL A 214 -0.37 -3.81 17.90
CA VAL A 214 0.38 -3.52 16.67
C VAL A 214 1.14 -4.76 16.19
N ALA A 215 1.80 -5.48 17.09
CA ALA A 215 2.48 -6.74 16.75
C ALA A 215 1.49 -7.77 16.17
N GLY A 216 0.32 -7.93 16.78
CA GLY A 216 -0.74 -8.82 16.28
C GLY A 216 -1.19 -8.44 14.87
N VAL A 217 -1.42 -7.16 14.60
CA VAL A 217 -1.85 -6.72 13.26
C VAL A 217 -0.72 -6.80 12.23
N ILE A 218 0.55 -6.63 12.63
CA ILE A 218 1.70 -6.89 11.77
C ILE A 218 1.75 -8.38 11.38
N ILE A 219 1.47 -9.30 12.29
CA ILE A 219 1.38 -10.74 11.98
C ILE A 219 0.27 -10.99 10.95
N VAL A 220 -0.91 -10.40 11.14
CA VAL A 220 -2.02 -10.49 10.17
C VAL A 220 -1.63 -9.95 8.81
N LEU A 221 -0.94 -8.81 8.74
CA LEU A 221 -0.39 -8.26 7.49
C LEU A 221 0.53 -9.26 6.79
N LEU A 222 1.44 -9.91 7.52
CA LEU A 222 2.36 -10.90 6.95
C LEU A 222 1.63 -12.15 6.46
N GLN A 223 0.59 -12.59 7.17
CA GLN A 223 -0.29 -13.67 6.74
C GLN A 223 -1.04 -13.30 5.45
N ASN A 224 -1.63 -12.11 5.40
CA ASN A 224 -2.30 -11.58 4.20
C ASN A 224 -1.35 -11.51 3.01
N HIS A 225 -0.11 -11.06 3.23
CA HIS A 225 0.93 -11.07 2.19
C HIS A 225 1.18 -12.49 1.67
N ALA A 226 1.38 -13.46 2.58
CA ALA A 226 1.64 -14.84 2.20
C ALA A 226 0.46 -15.49 1.45
N ILE A 227 -0.78 -15.21 1.86
CA ILE A 227 -1.99 -15.68 1.17
C ILE A 227 -2.05 -15.12 -0.25
N ASN A 228 -1.85 -13.80 -0.41
CA ASN A 228 -1.89 -13.16 -1.72
C ASN A 228 -0.80 -13.69 -2.66
N VAL A 229 0.42 -13.89 -2.17
CA VAL A 229 1.51 -14.47 -2.95
C VAL A 229 1.16 -15.89 -3.42
N ARG A 230 0.64 -16.74 -2.54
CA ARG A 230 0.22 -18.11 -2.91
C ARG A 230 -0.89 -18.12 -3.96
N MET A 231 -1.89 -17.25 -3.79
CA MET A 231 -3.01 -17.14 -4.72
C MET A 231 -2.52 -16.80 -6.13
N ILE A 232 -1.65 -15.81 -6.25
CA ILE A 232 -1.17 -15.37 -7.57
C ILE A 232 -0.27 -16.42 -8.21
N ARG A 233 0.57 -17.10 -7.41
CA ARG A 233 1.38 -18.20 -7.92
C ARG A 233 0.52 -19.34 -8.46
N ALA A 234 -0.52 -19.74 -7.73
CA ALA A 234 -1.47 -20.74 -8.20
C ALA A 234 -2.18 -20.30 -9.49
N GLU A 235 -2.50 -19.01 -9.63
CA GLU A 235 -3.10 -18.48 -10.85
C GLU A 235 -2.14 -18.53 -12.05
N LEU A 236 -0.86 -18.24 -11.85
CA LEU A 236 0.16 -18.35 -12.91
C LEU A 236 0.38 -19.81 -13.31
N ASP A 237 0.55 -20.70 -12.35
CA ASP A 237 0.77 -22.13 -12.61
C ASP A 237 -0.44 -22.73 -13.36
N ASN A 238 -1.67 -22.35 -12.98
CA ASN A 238 -2.88 -22.81 -13.67
C ASN A 238 -3.00 -22.26 -15.11
N ARG A 239 -2.59 -21.00 -15.35
CA ARG A 239 -2.54 -20.44 -16.71
C ARG A 239 -1.52 -21.17 -17.59
N ASP A 240 -0.36 -21.50 -17.05
CA ASP A 240 0.68 -22.24 -17.76
C ASP A 240 0.23 -23.65 -18.13
N LEU A 241 -0.49 -24.33 -17.22
CA LEU A 241 -1.09 -25.63 -17.50
C LEU A 241 -2.18 -25.52 -18.58
N ALA A 242 -3.09 -24.55 -18.48
CA ALA A 242 -4.17 -24.37 -19.46
C ALA A 242 -3.65 -24.07 -20.88
N ILE A 243 -2.54 -23.33 -21.01
CA ILE A 243 -1.91 -23.06 -22.32
C ILE A 243 -1.29 -24.35 -22.89
N LYS A 244 -0.71 -25.21 -22.05
CA LYS A 244 -0.05 -26.46 -22.47
C LYS A 244 -1.06 -27.57 -22.76
N ASP A 245 -2.16 -27.63 -22.03
CA ASP A 245 -3.22 -28.65 -22.16
C ASP A 245 -4.06 -28.46 -23.44
N ALA A 246 -4.19 -27.23 -23.94
CA ALA A 246 -4.88 -26.94 -25.21
C ALA A 246 -4.17 -27.50 -26.48
N LEU A 247 -3.01 -28.15 -26.33
CA LEU A 247 -2.22 -28.73 -27.42
C LEU A 247 -2.20 -30.28 -27.41
N THR A 248 -2.94 -30.92 -26.51
CA THR A 248 -3.19 -32.38 -26.46
C THR A 248 -4.64 -32.70 -26.80
#